data_AF-A0A447UGU0-F1
#
_entry.id   AF-A0A447UGU0-F1
#
_cell.length_a   1.000
_cell.length_b   1.000
_cell.length_c   1.000
_cell.angle_alpha   90.00
_cell.angle_beta   90.00
_cell.angle_gamma   90.00
#
_symmetry.space_group_name_H-M   'P 1'
#
loop_
_entity.id
_entity.type
_entity.pdbx_description
1 polymer ?
#
loop_
_entity_poly.entity_id
_entity_poly.type
_entity_poly.pdbx_seq_one_letter_code
_entity_poly.pdbx_strand_id
1 'polypeptide(L)'
;MRGVALSDWSALPDTLQPALKAIALHGTEENFAVVEKMSPEAFDESVNAIRLAALDLHAYWMAHPQETPVQVPVRAEVKVGRNDPCPCGSGKKYKQCCLH
;
A
#
# COMPACT_ATOMS: atom_id res chain seq x y z
N MET A 1 -0.36 13.71 2.10
CA MET A 1 -0.66 12.85 0.92
C MET A 1 -0.08 11.46 1.21
N ARG A 2 -0.80 10.37 0.91
CA ARG A 2 -0.24 9.01 0.99
C ARG A 2 0.53 8.76 -0.32
N GLY A 3 1.80 8.38 -0.22
CA GLY A 3 2.58 7.94 -1.39
C GLY A 3 2.15 6.54 -1.84
N VAL A 4 2.41 6.23 -3.10
CA VAL A 4 2.19 4.89 -3.70
C VAL A 4 3.55 4.34 -4.11
N ALA A 5 3.85 3.10 -3.69
CA ALA A 5 5.10 2.45 -4.05
C ALA A 5 5.11 2.05 -5.54
N LEU A 6 6.29 1.99 -6.16
CA LEU A 6 6.45 1.55 -7.56
C LEU A 6 6.42 0.02 -7.73
N SER A 7 6.15 -0.75 -6.66
CA SER A 7 6.27 -2.22 -6.65
C SER A 7 5.02 -2.98 -7.09
N ASP A 8 3.81 -2.51 -6.76
CA ASP A 8 2.55 -3.22 -7.10
C ASP A 8 1.66 -2.38 -8.02
N TRP A 9 1.94 -2.47 -9.32
CA TRP A 9 1.19 -1.84 -10.42
C TRP A 9 0.59 -2.89 -11.36
N SER A 10 0.34 -4.09 -10.84
CA SER A 10 -0.18 -5.24 -11.60
C SER A 10 -1.54 -4.98 -12.27
N ALA A 11 -2.34 -4.06 -11.72
CA ALA A 11 -3.63 -3.66 -12.27
C ALA A 11 -3.53 -2.53 -13.31
N LEU A 12 -2.33 -2.03 -13.63
CA LEU A 12 -2.12 -1.00 -14.64
C LEU A 12 -2.06 -1.64 -16.04
N PRO A 13 -2.85 -1.14 -17.02
CA PRO A 13 -2.80 -1.67 -18.37
C PRO A 13 -1.47 -1.36 -19.07
N ASP A 14 -1.08 -2.22 -20.00
CA ASP A 14 0.19 -2.09 -20.75
C ASP A 14 0.33 -0.76 -21.48
N THR A 15 -0.79 -0.14 -21.88
CA THR A 15 -0.82 1.17 -22.54
C THR A 15 -0.29 2.31 -21.66
N LEU A 16 -0.33 2.15 -20.34
CA LEU A 16 0.14 3.15 -19.37
C LEU A 16 1.50 2.79 -18.75
N GLN A 17 2.09 1.66 -19.12
CA GLN A 17 3.44 1.29 -18.68
C GLN A 17 4.51 2.35 -19.05
N PRO A 18 4.45 3.05 -20.20
CA PRO A 18 5.37 4.15 -20.47
C PRO A 18 5.30 5.29 -19.45
N ALA A 19 4.09 5.62 -18.97
CA ALA A 19 3.90 6.64 -17.94
C ALA A 19 4.52 6.18 -16.60
N LEU A 20 4.29 4.93 -16.19
CA LEU A 20 4.92 4.38 -14.99
C LEU A 20 6.46 4.38 -15.11
N LYS A 21 7.00 4.00 -16.26
CA LYS A 21 8.45 4.01 -16.54
C LYS A 21 9.05 5.40 -16.49
N ALA A 22 8.36 6.42 -17.00
CA ALA A 22 8.83 7.81 -16.93
C ALA A 22 8.99 8.28 -15.47
N ILE A 23 8.08 7.88 -14.59
CA ILE A 23 8.21 8.16 -13.14
C ILE A 23 9.32 7.29 -12.52
N ALA A 24 9.35 5.99 -12.82
CA ALA A 24 10.32 5.05 -12.26
C ALA A 24 11.77 5.38 -12.63
N LEU A 25 12.00 5.95 -13.81
CA LEU A 25 13.31 6.43 -14.25
C LEU A 25 13.98 7.37 -13.24
N HIS A 26 13.19 8.21 -12.56
CA HIS A 26 13.67 9.15 -11.55
C HIS A 26 13.32 8.72 -10.11
N GLY A 27 12.59 7.62 -9.96
CA GLY A 27 11.99 7.18 -8.69
C GLY A 27 12.64 5.95 -8.06
N THR A 28 13.60 5.30 -8.73
CA THR A 28 14.27 4.10 -8.22
C THR A 28 15.78 4.18 -8.33
N GLU A 29 16.49 3.55 -7.37
CA GLU A 29 17.95 3.60 -7.29
C GLU A 29 18.62 2.87 -8.47
N GLU A 30 17.96 1.86 -9.04
CA GLU A 30 18.51 1.11 -10.19
C GLU A 30 18.72 2.00 -11.42
N ASN A 31 17.98 3.11 -11.51
CA ASN A 31 18.06 4.04 -12.64
C ASN A 31 19.06 5.19 -12.42
N PHE A 32 19.69 5.31 -11.25
CA PHE A 32 20.58 6.44 -10.96
C PHE A 32 21.76 6.53 -11.93
N ALA A 33 22.39 5.40 -12.25
CA ALA A 33 23.49 5.36 -13.21
C ALA A 33 23.05 5.70 -14.64
N VAL A 34 21.76 5.53 -14.97
CA VAL A 34 21.19 5.92 -16.27
C VAL A 34 21.00 7.43 -16.29
N VAL A 35 20.36 7.98 -15.26
CA VAL A 35 20.09 9.42 -15.11
C VAL A 35 21.39 10.23 -15.07
N GLU A 36 22.41 9.76 -14.33
CA GLU A 36 23.70 10.44 -14.22
C GLU A 36 24.44 10.55 -15.56
N LYS A 37 24.20 9.62 -16.48
CA LYS A 37 24.83 9.59 -17.82
C LYS A 37 24.03 10.32 -18.89
N MET A 38 22.87 10.89 -18.55
CA MET A 38 22.06 11.65 -19.51
C MET A 38 22.71 12.98 -19.86
N SER A 39 22.47 13.46 -21.08
CA SER A 39 22.77 14.86 -21.39
C SER A 39 21.80 15.77 -20.61
N PRO A 40 22.15 17.06 -20.40
CA PRO A 40 21.25 18.01 -19.77
C PRO A 40 19.88 18.09 -20.46
N GLU A 41 19.87 18.07 -21.79
CA GLU A 41 18.64 18.13 -22.58
C GLU A 41 17.78 16.88 -22.41
N ALA A 42 18.40 15.69 -22.43
CA ALA A 42 17.69 14.43 -22.19
C ALA A 42 17.15 14.34 -20.75
N PHE A 43 17.89 14.87 -19.78
CA PHE A 43 17.44 14.98 -18.40
C PHE A 43 16.21 15.90 -18.29
N ASP A 44 16.26 17.09 -18.89
CA ASP A 44 15.12 18.03 -18.87
C ASP A 44 13.89 17.44 -19.56
N GLU A 45 14.05 16.75 -20.69
CA GLU A 45 12.95 16.06 -21.38
C GLU A 45 12.33 14.96 -20.51
N SER A 46 13.18 14.13 -19.87
CA SER A 46 12.71 13.06 -18.99
C SER A 46 11.97 13.58 -17.76
N VAL A 47 12.45 14.67 -17.14
CA VAL A 47 11.76 15.35 -16.04
C VAL A 47 10.43 15.96 -16.49
N ASN A 48 10.38 16.60 -17.64
CA ASN A 48 9.14 17.17 -18.17
C ASN A 48 8.08 16.10 -18.47
N ALA A 49 8.50 14.90 -18.84
CA ALA A 49 7.62 13.75 -19.08
C ALA A 49 6.92 13.26 -17.79
N ILE A 50 7.54 13.41 -16.61
CA ILE A 50 6.97 12.99 -15.31
C ILE A 50 5.60 13.62 -15.08
N ARG A 51 5.44 14.91 -15.40
CA ARG A 51 4.18 15.64 -15.19
C ARG A 51 3.03 15.02 -15.97
N LEU A 52 3.24 14.73 -17.26
CA LEU A 52 2.19 14.15 -18.11
C LEU A 52 1.91 12.71 -17.68
N ALA A 53 2.96 11.93 -17.41
CA ALA A 53 2.83 10.57 -16.91
C ALA A 53 1.99 10.48 -15.61
N ALA A 54 2.24 11.38 -14.65
CA ALA A 54 1.48 11.42 -13.40
C ALA A 54 -0.01 11.74 -13.64
N LEU A 55 -0.31 12.63 -14.59
CA LEU A 55 -1.69 12.95 -14.96
C LEU A 55 -2.40 11.77 -15.62
N ASP A 56 -1.73 11.04 -16.52
CA ASP A 56 -2.30 9.87 -17.20
C ASP A 56 -2.63 8.75 -16.21
N LEU A 57 -1.70 8.44 -15.29
CA LEU A 57 -1.91 7.43 -14.25
C LEU A 57 -3.03 7.84 -13.29
N HIS A 58 -3.06 9.11 -12.89
CA HIS A 58 -4.14 9.64 -12.05
C HIS A 58 -5.50 9.56 -12.75
N ALA A 59 -5.58 9.96 -14.02
CA ALA A 59 -6.82 9.90 -14.80
C ALA A 59 -7.33 8.45 -14.93
N TYR A 60 -6.44 7.49 -15.16
CA TYR A 60 -6.80 6.08 -15.19
C TYR A 60 -7.44 5.61 -13.89
N TRP A 61 -6.81 5.88 -12.74
CA TRP A 61 -7.34 5.44 -11.45
C TRP A 61 -8.60 6.19 -11.01
N MET A 62 -8.78 7.44 -11.44
CA MET A 62 -10.04 8.16 -11.26
C MET A 62 -11.19 7.55 -12.09
N ALA A 63 -10.88 7.01 -13.27
CA ALA A 63 -11.86 6.33 -14.12
C ALA A 63 -12.11 4.86 -13.73
N HIS A 64 -11.16 4.22 -13.03
CA HIS A 64 -11.21 2.81 -12.64
C HIS A 64 -11.03 2.67 -11.12
N PRO A 65 -12.01 3.10 -10.32
CA PRO A 65 -11.94 2.96 -8.87
C PRO A 65 -11.83 1.47 -8.51
N GLN A 66 -10.72 1.10 -7.90
CA GLN A 66 -10.52 -0.25 -7.35
C GLN A 66 -11.43 -0.43 -6.13
N GLU A 67 -12.09 -1.58 -6.04
CA GLU A 67 -12.84 -1.95 -4.85
C GLU A 67 -11.84 -2.10 -3.69
N THR A 68 -11.79 -1.11 -2.82
CA THR A 68 -11.02 -1.24 -1.59
C THR A 68 -11.79 -2.19 -0.71
N PRO A 69 -11.23 -3.35 -0.32
CA PRO A 69 -11.94 -4.27 0.55
C PRO A 69 -12.29 -3.53 1.83
N VAL A 70 -13.60 -3.44 2.12
CA VAL A 70 -14.08 -2.81 3.35
C VAL A 70 -13.46 -3.59 4.50
N GLN A 71 -12.56 -2.96 5.25
CA GLN A 71 -12.00 -3.58 6.44
C GLN A 71 -13.11 -3.72 7.46
N VAL A 72 -13.61 -4.95 7.60
CA VAL A 72 -14.59 -5.28 8.63
C VAL A 72 -13.87 -5.22 9.98
N PRO A 73 -14.38 -4.48 10.98
CA PRO A 73 -13.74 -4.46 12.28
C PRO A 73 -13.75 -5.88 12.86
N VAL A 74 -12.57 -6.34 13.30
CA VAL A 74 -12.45 -7.63 13.99
C VAL A 74 -13.28 -7.53 15.28
N ARG A 75 -14.33 -8.36 15.38
CA ARG A 75 -15.08 -8.50 16.63
C ARG A 75 -14.18 -9.19 17.64
N ALA A 76 -13.80 -8.48 18.69
CA ALA A 76 -13.11 -9.11 19.81
C ALA A 76 -14.02 -10.20 20.41
N GLU A 77 -13.48 -11.40 20.58
CA GLU A 77 -14.15 -12.43 21.37
C GLU A 77 -14.38 -11.91 22.79
N VAL A 78 -15.50 -12.30 23.39
CA VAL A 78 -15.79 -11.97 24.79
C VAL A 78 -14.77 -12.68 25.66
N LYS A 79 -13.76 -11.96 26.14
CA LYS A 79 -12.79 -12.49 27.09
C LYS A 79 -13.51 -12.77 28.41
N VAL A 80 -13.31 -13.96 28.96
CA VAL A 80 -13.77 -14.29 30.32
C VAL A 80 -13.24 -13.24 31.30
N GLY A 81 -14.15 -12.59 32.02
CA GLY A 81 -13.80 -11.59 33.00
C GLY A 81 -13.06 -12.22 34.18
N ARG A 82 -12.11 -11.50 34.75
CA ARG A 82 -11.30 -11.95 35.89
C ARG A 82 -12.13 -12.51 37.06
N ASN A 83 -13.32 -11.96 37.31
CA ASN A 83 -14.20 -12.38 38.41
C ASN A 83 -15.32 -13.34 37.98
N ASP A 84 -15.44 -13.66 36.70
CA ASP A 84 -16.51 -14.53 36.17
C ASP A 84 -16.28 -15.99 36.58
N PRO A 85 -17.32 -16.85 36.55
CA PRO A 85 -17.14 -18.28 36.73
C PRO A 85 -16.12 -18.85 35.75
N CYS A 86 -15.19 -19.66 36.25
CA CYS A 86 -14.14 -20.21 35.40
C CYS A 86 -14.71 -21.27 34.44
N PRO A 87 -14.41 -21.21 33.13
CA PRO A 87 -14.89 -22.19 32.15
C PRO A 87 -14.32 -23.61 32.37
N CYS A 88 -13.33 -23.77 33.28
CA CYS A 88 -12.77 -25.05 33.73
C CYS A 88 -13.79 -25.95 34.48
N GLY A 89 -14.98 -25.46 34.80
CA GLY A 89 -16.01 -26.21 35.53
C GLY A 89 -15.75 -26.34 37.04
N SER A 90 -14.72 -25.68 37.59
CA SER A 90 -14.36 -25.78 39.00
C SER A 90 -15.32 -25.08 39.97
N GLY A 91 -16.26 -24.28 39.46
CA GLY A 91 -17.13 -23.42 40.26
C GLY A 91 -16.43 -22.20 40.88
N LYS A 92 -15.12 -22.01 40.67
CA LYS A 92 -14.34 -20.86 41.18
C LYS A 92 -14.36 -19.69 40.19
N LYS A 93 -14.08 -18.47 40.67
CA LYS A 93 -13.85 -17.30 39.80
C LYS A 93 -12.62 -17.53 38.92
N TYR A 94 -12.58 -16.99 37.70
CA TYR A 94 -11.48 -17.19 36.75
C TYR A 94 -10.11 -16.84 37.35
N LYS A 95 -10.03 -15.74 38.11
CA LYS A 95 -8.85 -15.33 38.90
C LYS A 95 -8.35 -16.33 39.96
N GLN A 96 -9.16 -17.32 40.32
CA GLN A 96 -8.85 -18.32 41.34
C GLN A 96 -8.83 -19.76 40.77
N CYS A 97 -9.00 -19.94 39.45
CA CYS A 97 -8.81 -21.23 38.75
C CYS A 97 -7.71 -21.07 37.69
N CYS A 98 -8.06 -20.62 36.48
CA CYS A 98 -7.21 -20.71 35.29
C CYS A 98 -6.48 -19.41 34.89
N LEU A 99 -6.64 -18.32 35.64
CA LEU A 99 -5.93 -17.06 35.34
C LEU A 99 -4.48 -17.03 35.86
N HIS A 100 -3.93 -18.16 36.30
CA HIS A 100 -2.59 -18.28 36.86
C HIS A 100 -1.90 -19.50 36.26
#